data_AF-A0A3D5H7E1-F1
#
_entry.id   AF-A0A3D5H7E1-F1
#
_cell.length_a   1.000
_cell.length_b   1.000
_cell.length_c   1.000
_cell.angle_alpha   90.00
_cell.angle_beta   90.00
_cell.angle_gamma   90.00
#
_symmetry.space_group_name_H-M   'P 1'
#
loop_
_entity.id
_entity.type
_entity.pdbx_description
1 polymer ?
#
loop_
_entity_poly.entity_id
_entity_poly.type
_entity_poly.pdbx_seq_one_letter_code
_entity_poly.pdbx_strand_id
1 'polypeptide(L)' 'MVGLVEQMLSLNKKLAASKLDHEKNTLQRQIDATDRQIDELVYELYGLREEERRIVEGAQ' A
#
# COMPACT_ATOMS: atom_id res chain seq x y z
N MET A 1 -9.05 2.78 7.32
CA MET A 1 -7.84 3.63 7.17
C MET A 1 -6.84 3.42 8.30
N VAL A 2 -7.15 3.77 9.56
CA VAL A 2 -6.20 3.67 10.69
C VAL A 2 -5.58 2.27 10.83
N GLY A 3 -6.40 1.21 10.78
CA GLY A 3 -5.89 -0.17 10.86
C GLY A 3 -4.97 -0.59 9.69
N LEU A 4 -5.18 -0.07 8.48
CA LEU A 4 -4.30 -0.34 7.34
C LEU A 4 -2.96 0.37 7.50
N VAL A 5 -2.96 1.60 8.01
CA VAL A 5 -1.74 2.37 8.31
C VAL A 5 -0.93 1.69 9.42
N GLU A 6 -1.60 1.20 10.47
CA GLU A 6 -0.94 0.43 11.53
C GLU A 6 -0.32 -0.88 11.00
N GLN A 7 -1.05 -1.59 10.14
CA GLN A 7 -0.54 -2.78 9.45
C GLN A 7 0.69 -2.45 8.60
N MET A 8 0.63 -1.38 7.81
CA MET A 8 1.72 -0.93 6.95
C MET A 8 2.98 -0.58 7.77
N LEU A 9 2.81 0.11 8.90
CA LEU A 9 3.90 0.44 9.81
C LEU A 9 4.54 -0.83 10.42
N SER A 10 3.71 -1.80 10.81
CA SER A 10 4.17 -3.08 11.36
C SER A 10 4.96 -3.89 10.32
N LEU A 11 4.47 -3.96 9.08
CA LEU A 11 5.14 -4.64 7.97
C LEU A 11 6.49 -4.00 7.62
N ASN A 12 6.56 -2.67 7.57
CA ASN A 12 7.81 -1.95 7.31
C ASN A 12 8.86 -2.19 8.41
N LYS A 13 8.45 -2.23 9.68
CA LYS A 13 9.34 -2.60 10.79
C LYS A 13 9.89 -4.02 10.65
N LYS A 14 9.02 -4.97 10.28
CA LYS A 14 9.44 -6.37 10.02
C LYS A 14 10.40 -6.46 8.83
N LEU A 15 10.13 -5.72 7.76
CA LEU A 15 10.99 -5.68 6.57
C LEU A 15 12.40 -5.18 6.91
N ALA A 16 12.48 -4.09 7.68
CA ALA A 16 13.75 -3.51 8.12
C ALA A 16 14.54 -4.46 9.06
N ALA A 17 13.83 -5.26 9.86
CA ALA A 17 14.45 -6.21 10.80
C ALA A 17 14.84 -7.55 10.15
N SER A 18 14.23 -7.93 9.02
CA SER A 18 14.51 -9.22 8.37
C SER A 18 15.88 -9.24 7.71
N LYS A 19 16.57 -10.38 7.84
CA LYS A 19 17.89 -10.64 7.23
C LYS A 19 17.81 -11.62 6.06
N LEU A 20 16.63 -12.19 5.80
CA LEU A 20 16.43 -13.21 4.77
C LEU A 20 15.73 -12.62 3.55
N ASP A 21 16.34 -12.76 2.37
CA ASP A 21 15.83 -12.13 1.15
C ASP A 21 14.45 -12.65 0.73
N HIS A 22 14.16 -13.93 0.97
CA HIS A 22 12.82 -14.49 0.70
C HIS A 22 11.73 -13.88 1.60
N GLU A 23 12.03 -13.65 2.88
CA GLU A 23 11.11 -13.00 3.81
C GLU A 23 10.89 -11.55 3.42
N LYS A 24 11.95 -10.83 3.04
CA LYS A 24 11.84 -9.46 2.54
C LYS A 24 10.94 -9.35 1.32
N ASN A 25 11.09 -10.25 0.36
CA ASN A 25 10.22 -10.28 -0.83
C ASN A 25 8.75 -10.53 -0.45
N THR A 26 8.50 -11.40 0.52
CA THR A 26 7.14 -11.67 1.00
C THR A 26 6.55 -10.47 1.74
N LEU A 27 7.34 -9.82 2.59
CA LEU A 27 6.94 -8.61 3.32
C LEU A 27 6.70 -7.44 2.36
N GLN A 28 7.54 -7.27 1.34
CA GLN A 28 7.36 -6.23 0.32
C GLN A 28 6.03 -6.41 -0.41
N ARG A 29 5.69 -7.62 -0.85
CA ARG A 29 4.39 -7.90 -1.49
C ARG A 29 3.20 -7.57 -0.59
N GLN A 30 3.32 -7.81 0.72
CA GLN A 30 2.27 -7.47 1.69
C GLN A 30 2.15 -5.95 1.88
N ILE A 31 3.28 -5.23 1.85
CA ILE A 31 3.31 -3.76 1.89
C ILE A 31 2.62 -3.21 0.64
N ASP A 32 3.01 -3.68 -0.55
CA ASP A 32 2.43 -3.23 -1.82
C ASP A 32 0.91 -3.50 -1.89
N ALA A 33 0.45 -4.63 -1.35
CA ALA A 33 -0.98 -4.92 -1.27
C ALA A 33 -1.72 -4.00 -0.28
N THR A 34 -1.09 -3.66 0.85
CA THR A 34 -1.68 -2.75 1.85
C THR A 34 -1.71 -1.31 1.31
N ASP A 35 -0.70 -0.91 0.54
CA ASP A 35 -0.61 0.40 -0.13
C ASP A 35 -1.79 0.61 -1.08
N ARG A 36 -2.06 -0.36 -1.96
CA ARG A 36 -3.23 -0.31 -2.87
C ARG A 36 -4.56 -0.20 -2.13
N GLN A 37 -4.72 -0.92 -1.02
CA GLN A 37 -5.93 -0.82 -0.19
C GLN A 37 -6.09 0.57 0.45
N ILE A 38 -4.97 1.23 0.76
CA ILE A 38 -4.98 2.61 1.26
C ILE A 38 -5.36 3.56 0.13
N ASP A 39 -4.77 3.42 -1.06
CA ASP A 39 -5.09 4.24 -2.23
C ASP A 39 -6.57 4.15 -2.60
N GLU A 40 -7.12 2.94 -2.67
CA GLU A 40 -8.56 2.71 -2.93
C GLU A 40 -9.43 3.46 -1.93
N LEU A 41 -9.12 3.36 -0.64
CA LEU A 41 -9.86 4.03 0.42
C LEU A 41 -9.69 5.56 0.37
N VAL A 42 -8.50 6.05 0.04
CA VAL A 42 -8.23 7.48 -0.15
C VAL A 42 -9.07 8.00 -1.32
N TYR A 43 -9.07 7.31 -2.45
CA TYR A 43 -9.88 7.67 -3.60
C TYR A 43 -11.38 7.64 -3.31
N GLU A 44 -11.86 6.68 -2.53
CA GLU A 44 -13.25 6.66 -2.05
C GLU A 44 -13.57 7.86 -1.16
N LEU A 45 -12.68 8.21 -0.22
CA LEU A 45 -12.87 9.33 0.70
C LEU A 45 -12.91 10.68 -0.03
N TYR A 46 -12.11 10.85 -1.09
CA TYR A 46 -12.10 12.05 -1.91
C TYR A 46 -13.09 12.00 -3.09
N GLY A 47 -13.82 10.89 -3.27
CA GLY A 47 -14.81 10.73 -4.33
C GLY A 47 -14.24 10.74 -5.75
N LEU A 48 -13.00 10.28 -5.94
CA LEU A 48 -12.36 10.28 -7.26
C LEU A 48 -13.03 9.27 -8.19
N ARG A 49 -13.39 9.74 -9.38
CA ARG A 49 -13.86 8.92 -10.49
C ARG A 49 -12.68 8.17 -11.13
N GLU A 50 -12.99 7.09 -11.85
CA GLU A 50 -12.00 6.28 -12.60
C GLU A 50 -11.07 7.12 -13.49
N GLU A 51 -11.61 8.14 -14.15
CA GLU A 51 -10.83 9.06 -15.00
C GLU A 51 -9.80 9.86 -14.19
N GLU A 52 -10.17 10.30 -12.99
CA GLU A 52 -9.29 11.07 -12.09
C GLU A 52 -8.23 10.15 -11.47
N ARG A 53 -8.59 8.90 -11.14
CA ARG A 53 -7.64 7.88 -10.67
C ARG A 53 -6.57 7.58 -11.73
N ARG A 54 -6.95 7.42 -13.01
CA ARG A 54 -5.99 7.20 -14.11
C ARG A 54 -4.99 8.34 -14.26
N ILE A 55 -5.44 9.58 -14.09
CA ILE A 55 -4.55 10.75 -14.12
C ILE A 55 -3.55 10.70 -12.97
N VAL A 56 -4.00 10.34 -11.75
CA VAL A 56 -3.12 10.22 -10.57
C VAL A 56 -2.11 9.07 -10.73
N GLU A 57 -2.54 7.95 -11.31
CA GLU A 57 -1.70 6.77 -11.53
C GLU A 57 -0.77 6.89 -12.75
N GLY A 58 -0.88 7.98 -13.54
CA GLY A 58 -0.08 8.20 -14.73
C GLY A 58 -0.38 7.21 -15.87
N ALA A 59 -1.54 6.54 -15.81
CA ALA A 59 -2.05 5.70 -16.89
C ALA A 59 -2.62 6.61 -17.99
N GLN A 60 -1.81 6.87 -19.03
CA GLN A 60 -2.25 7.60 -20.24
C GLN A 60 -3.26 6.82 -21.06
#